data_AF-A0A7J4EHS8-F1
#
_entry.id   AF-A0A7J4EHS8-F1
#
_cell.length_a   1.000
_cell.length_b   1.000
_cell.length_c   1.000
_cell.angle_alpha   90.00
_cell.angle_beta   90.00
_cell.angle_gamma   90.00
#
_symmetry.space_group_name_H-M   'P 1'
#
loop_
_entity.id
_entity.type
_entity.pdbx_description
1 polymer ?
#
loop_
_entity_poly.entity_id
_entity_poly.type
_entity_poly.pdbx_seq_one_letter_code
_entity_poly.pdbx_strand_id
1 'polypeptide(L)'
;MNLPASALTKTGQKLQAVQEQGFDAMVTVCPWCQKMFDSRQQKAGETVAAKLNVPVFYLTQLVGLALGVKKEKLGLDLNLSPVNKLELG
;
A
#
# COMPACT_ATOMS: atom_id res chain seq x y z
N MET A 1 -12.89 -12.96 7.78
CA MET A 1 -13.08 -11.65 8.47
C MET A 1 -13.99 -10.80 7.61
N ASN A 2 -15.20 -10.51 8.09
CA ASN A 2 -16.19 -9.72 7.37
C ASN A 2 -15.86 -8.24 7.57
N LEU A 3 -15.23 -7.61 6.58
CA LEU A 3 -15.03 -6.16 6.57
C LEU A 3 -16.33 -5.49 6.10
N PRO A 4 -16.80 -4.42 6.75
CA PRO A 4 -17.95 -3.68 6.24
C PRO A 4 -17.61 -3.04 4.89
N ALA A 5 -18.59 -2.94 3.99
CA ALA A 5 -18.41 -2.35 2.68
C ALA A 5 -17.82 -0.93 2.76
N SER A 6 -18.24 -0.14 3.75
CA SER A 6 -17.73 1.22 4.00
C SER A 6 -16.21 1.28 4.19
N ALA A 7 -15.61 0.28 4.82
CA ALA A 7 -14.16 0.22 5.01
C ALA A 7 -13.45 0.00 3.66
N LEU A 8 -13.96 -0.91 2.83
CA LEU A 8 -13.41 -1.18 1.50
C LEU A 8 -13.61 0.01 0.55
N THR A 9 -14.76 0.68 0.61
CA THR A 9 -15.02 1.92 -0.14
C THR A 9 -14.00 2.99 0.21
N LYS A 10 -13.75 3.25 1.50
CA LYS A 10 -12.77 4.26 1.91
C LYS A 10 -11.34 3.88 1.55
N THR A 11 -10.99 2.61 1.63
CA THR A 11 -9.69 2.11 1.15
C THR A 11 -9.54 2.37 -0.34
N GLY A 12 -10.54 2.01 -1.14
CA GLY A 12 -10.51 2.14 -2.59
C GLY A 12 -10.42 3.60 -3.04
N GLN A 13 -11.27 4.47 -2.49
CA GLN A 13 -11.29 5.90 -2.81
C GLN A 13 -9.93 6.57 -2.55
N LYS A 14 -9.27 6.23 -1.43
CA LYS A 14 -7.96 6.79 -1.10
C LYS A 14 -6.87 6.32 -2.06
N LEU A 15 -6.81 5.02 -2.34
CA LEU A 15 -5.81 4.48 -3.27
C LEU A 15 -6.02 4.98 -4.69
N GLN A 16 -7.27 5.10 -5.13
CA GLN A 16 -7.63 5.68 -6.41
C GLN A 16 -7.13 7.12 -6.51
N ALA A 17 -7.40 7.96 -5.51
CA ALA A 17 -6.94 9.34 -5.48
C ALA A 17 -5.40 9.45 -5.51
N VAL A 18 -4.69 8.56 -4.79
CA VAL A 18 -3.22 8.50 -4.82
C VAL A 18 -2.71 8.16 -6.24
N GLN A 19 -3.33 7.18 -6.89
CA GLN A 19 -2.95 6.75 -8.24
C GLN A 19 -3.25 7.82 -9.30
N GLU A 20 -4.42 8.46 -9.24
CA GLU A 20 -4.86 9.49 -10.18
C GLU A 20 -4.03 10.78 -10.08
N GLN A 21 -3.50 11.08 -8.90
CA GLN A 21 -2.58 12.21 -8.69
C GLN A 21 -1.13 11.90 -9.10
N GLY A 22 -0.83 10.66 -9.51
CA GLY A 22 0.49 10.28 -9.99
C GLY A 22 1.55 10.14 -8.89
N PHE A 23 1.15 9.85 -7.65
CA PHE A 23 2.12 9.54 -6.59
C PHE A 23 2.76 8.16 -6.81
N ASP A 24 4.06 8.07 -6.56
CA ASP A 24 4.82 6.81 -6.68
C ASP A 24 4.42 5.77 -5.64
N ALA A 25 4.05 6.21 -4.44
CA ALA A 25 3.73 5.32 -3.32
C ALA A 25 2.83 5.98 -2.27
N MET A 26 2.21 5.14 -1.44
CA MET A 26 1.57 5.54 -0.18
C MET A 26 2.39 5.04 1.01
N VAL A 27 2.53 5.87 2.04
CA VAL A 27 3.20 5.50 3.29
C VAL A 27 2.19 5.46 4.43
N THR A 28 2.26 4.43 5.26
CA THR A 28 1.40 4.28 6.43
C THR A 28 2.20 4.20 7.73
N VAL A 29 1.56 4.59 8.84
CA VAL A 29 2.14 4.53 10.20
C VAL A 29 1.30 3.70 11.17
N CYS A 30 0.21 3.11 10.67
CA CYS A 30 -0.73 2.33 11.45
C CYS A 30 -0.81 0.92 10.87
N PRO A 31 -0.57 -0.15 11.67
CA PRO A 31 -0.57 -1.53 11.15
C PRO A 31 -1.88 -1.94 10.49
N TRP A 32 -3.00 -1.40 10.99
CA TRP A 32 -4.31 -1.67 10.39
C TRP A 32 -4.47 -0.97 9.04
N CYS A 33 -4.00 0.27 8.93
CA CYS A 33 -3.97 0.99 7.65
C CYS A 33 -3.08 0.26 6.65
N GLN A 34 -1.88 -0.19 7.06
CA GLN A 34 -1.01 -1.00 6.21
C GLN A 34 -1.76 -2.21 5.68
N LYS A 35 -2.40 -3.00 6.55
CA LYS A 35 -3.16 -4.17 6.14
C LYS A 35 -4.26 -3.84 5.11
N MET A 36 -4.98 -2.74 5.30
CA MET A 36 -6.05 -2.33 4.39
C MET A 36 -5.52 -1.85 3.04
N PHE A 37 -4.47 -1.01 3.03
CA PHE A 37 -3.94 -0.45 1.79
C PHE A 37 -3.01 -1.40 1.04
N ASP A 38 -2.36 -2.33 1.72
CA ASP A 38 -1.47 -3.33 1.14
C ASP A 38 -2.24 -4.56 0.64
N SER A 39 -2.85 -5.32 1.56
CA SER A 39 -3.44 -6.63 1.23
C SER A 39 -4.85 -6.59 0.62
N ARG A 40 -5.56 -5.46 0.68
CA ARG A 40 -6.97 -5.37 0.28
C ARG A 40 -7.21 -4.57 -1.00
N GLN A 41 -6.18 -4.18 -1.74
CA GLN A 41 -6.34 -3.39 -2.97
C GLN A 41 -7.29 -4.05 -3.97
N GLN A 42 -7.19 -5.37 -4.17
CA GLN A 42 -8.09 -6.09 -5.07
C GLN A 42 -9.56 -5.91 -4.66
N LYS A 43 -9.92 -6.28 -3.43
CA LYS A 43 -11.31 -6.17 -2.94
C LYS A 43 -11.80 -4.72 -2.87
N ALA A 44 -10.92 -3.80 -2.49
CA ALA A 44 -11.23 -2.38 -2.45
C ALA A 44 -11.50 -1.84 -3.86
N GLY A 45 -10.70 -2.26 -4.84
CA GLY A 45 -10.84 -1.91 -6.25
C GLY A 45 -12.13 -2.46 -6.86
N GLU A 46 -12.46 -3.72 -6.58
CA GLU A 46 -13.77 -4.32 -6.92
C GLU A 46 -14.93 -3.48 -6.34
N THR A 47 -14.80 -3.01 -5.09
CA THR A 47 -15.83 -2.22 -4.40
C THR A 47 -16.05 -0.83 -5.00
N VAL A 48 -14.99 -0.19 -5.53
CA VAL A 48 -15.07 1.15 -6.13
C VAL A 48 -15.01 1.13 -7.67
N ALA A 49 -15.11 -0.05 -8.28
CA ALA A 49 -14.99 -0.26 -9.72
C ALA A 49 -13.70 0.36 -10.34
N ALA A 50 -12.57 0.23 -9.65
CA ALA A 50 -11.27 0.73 -10.10
C ALA A 50 -10.17 -0.33 -10.00
N LYS A 51 -9.21 -0.31 -10.94
CA LYS A 51 -7.99 -1.11 -10.82
C LYS A 51 -6.96 -0.35 -9.98
N LEU A 52 -6.67 -0.89 -8.80
CA LEU A 52 -5.73 -0.32 -7.85
C LEU A 52 -4.40 -1.09 -7.92
N ASN A 53 -3.29 -0.38 -8.05
CA ASN A 53 -1.96 -0.97 -8.09
C ASN A 53 -0.94 0.03 -7.50
N VAL A 54 -1.16 0.44 -6.25
CA VAL A 54 -0.36 1.47 -5.57
C VAL A 54 0.67 0.80 -4.65
N PRO A 55 1.98 1.07 -4.77
CA PRO A 55 2.96 0.64 -3.78
C PRO A 55 2.66 1.19 -2.37
N VAL A 56 2.63 0.36 -1.34
CA VAL A 56 2.33 0.79 0.03
C VAL A 56 3.40 0.34 1.01
N PHE A 57 4.12 1.32 1.58
CA PHE A 57 5.17 1.09 2.58
C PHE A 57 4.67 1.41 3.98
N TYR A 58 5.17 0.66 4.96
CA TYR A 58 5.16 1.13 6.34
C TYR A 58 6.29 2.14 6.55
N LEU A 59 6.07 3.17 7.35
CA LEU A 59 7.05 4.26 7.51
C LEU A 59 8.45 3.77 7.89
N THR A 60 8.55 2.78 8.79
CA THR A 60 9.86 2.25 9.21
C THR A 60 10.58 1.51 8.09
N GLN A 61 9.86 0.93 7.11
CA GLN A 61 10.48 0.33 5.92
C GLN A 61 11.15 1.42 5.07
N LEU A 62 10.45 2.53 4.84
CA LEU A 62 11.00 3.65 4.05
C LEU A 62 12.18 4.33 4.76
N VAL A 63 12.07 4.56 6.07
CA VAL A 63 13.19 5.08 6.87
C VAL A 63 14.39 4.12 6.83
N GLY A 64 14.14 2.81 6.93
CA GLY A 64 15.19 1.80 6.81
C GLY A 64 15.91 1.85 5.46
N LEU A 65 15.16 1.98 4.35
CA LEU A 65 15.73 2.16 3.01
C LEU A 65 16.62 3.41 2.94
N ALA A 66 16.13 4.55 3.44
CA ALA A 66 16.89 5.80 3.45
C ALA A 66 18.18 5.71 4.28
N LEU A 67 18.23 4.84 5.28
CA LEU A 67 19.42 4.55 6.10
C LEU A 67 20.32 3.44 5.52
N GLY A 68 20.03 2.93 4.32
CA GLY A 68 20.81 1.88 3.67
C GLY A 68 20.60 0.47 4.26
N VAL A 69 19.50 0.25 4.96
CA VAL A 69 19.14 -1.10 5.45
C VAL A 69 18.69 -1.95 4.27
N LYS A 70 19.25 -3.16 4.18
CA LYS A 70 18.93 -4.14 3.11
C LYS A 70 17.43 -4.45 3.06
N LYS A 71 16.87 -4.55 1.85
CA LYS A 71 15.44 -4.76 1.56
C LYS A 71 14.87 -6.00 2.25
N GLU A 72 15.66 -7.06 2.34
CA GLU A 72 15.28 -8.33 2.97
C GLU A 72 15.08 -8.18 4.48
N LYS A 73 15.90 -7.33 5.14
CA LYS A 73 15.77 -7.06 6.57
C LYS A 73 14.52 -6.21 6.89
N LEU A 74 14.03 -5.46 5.90
CA LEU A 74 12.82 -4.64 6.00
C LEU A 74 11.55 -5.42 5.63
N GLY A 75 11.69 -6.68 5.19
CA GLY A 75 10.58 -7.54 4.81
C GLY A 75 9.76 -7.02 3.63
N LEU A 76 10.39 -6.34 2.67
CA LEU A 76 9.67 -5.79 1.50
C LEU A 76 9.07 -6.88 0.61
N ASP A 77 9.63 -8.09 0.64
CA ASP A 77 9.12 -9.29 -0.02
C ASP A 77 7.80 -9.80 0.58
N LEU A 78 7.48 -9.38 1.81
CA LEU A 78 6.24 -9.74 2.50
C LEU A 78 5.09 -8.75 2.23
N ASN A 79 5.38 -7.59 1.62
CA ASN A 79 4.34 -6.67 1.16
C ASN A 79 3.54 -7.29 0.01
N LEU A 80 2.22 -7.11 0.04
CA LEU A 80 1.31 -7.62 -1.00
C LEU A 80 1.00 -6.57 -2.07
N SER A 81 1.25 -5.30 -1.78
CA SER A 81 1.25 -4.23 -2.76
C SER A 81 2.55 -4.24 -3.60
N PRO A 82 2.55 -3.64 -4.81
CA PRO A 82 3.65 -3.73 -5.77
C PRO A 82 4.87 -2.86 -5.40
N VAL A 83 5.39 -2.99 -4.17
CA VAL A 83 6.54 -2.21 -3.66
C VAL A 83 7.83 -2.44 -4.47
N ASN A 84 7.92 -3.58 -5.16
CA ASN A 84 9.05 -3.96 -6.01
C ASN A 84 9.06 -3.25 -7.38
N LYS A 85 7.98 -2.56 -7.77
CA LYS A 85 7.93 -1.81 -9.04
C LYS A 85 8.66 -0.47 -8.97
N LEU A 86 9.00 -0.01 -7.78
CA LEU A 86 9.75 1.22 -7.60
C LEU A 86 11.24 0.92 -7.64
N GLU A 87 11.96 1.69 -8.45
CA GLU A 87 13.41 1.75 -8.41
C GLU A 87 13.83 2.49 -7.13
N LEU A 88 13.87 1.73 -6.04
CA LEU A 88 14.45 2.17 -4.78
C LEU A 88 15.95 1.86 -4.86
N GLY A 89 16.74 2.93 -4.99
CA GLY A 89 18.19 2.92 -5.25
C GLY A 89 19.03 1.96 -4.41
#